data_AF-A0AA46ACZ0-F1
#
_entry.id   AF-A0AA46ACZ0-F1
#
_cell.length_a   1.000
_cell.length_b   1.000
_cell.length_c   1.000
_cell.angle_alpha   90.00
_cell.angle_beta   90.00
_cell.angle_gamma   90.00
#
_symmetry.space_group_name_H-M   'P 1'
#
loop_
_entity.id
_entity.type
_entity.pdbx_description
1 polymer ?
#
loop_
_entity_poly.entity_id
_entity_poly.type
_entity_poly.pdbx_seq_one_letter_code
_entity_poly.pdbx_strand_id
1 'polypeptide(L)'
;MELNNIAFWVLSFIAVISAIGVVFFKNIVHAVLSLISTLIAISGLFFNIGADLIGALQILIYAVAIVVFYVLVISTVPEFKGKSVDGKYTLLSLPFGFLLFLELAYVSVYGAFKSATGAFSPNIIQQIGNPKAVATMLFTKYLFPFEVASLILLVAMIGAIILGRKEQVEEE
;
A
#
# COMPACT_ATOMS: atom_id res chain seq x y z
N MET A 1 -1.88 -30.25 4.27
CA MET A 1 -1.92 -28.87 3.75
C MET A 1 -0.53 -28.31 3.98
N GLU A 2 0.18 -27.91 2.93
CA GLU A 2 1.50 -27.28 3.06
C GLU A 2 1.42 -26.11 4.05
N LEU A 3 2.40 -25.94 4.94
CA LEU A 3 2.44 -24.86 5.93
C LEU A 3 2.24 -23.48 5.29
N ASN A 4 2.78 -23.30 4.08
CA ASN A 4 2.64 -22.10 3.27
C ASN A 4 1.19 -21.80 2.90
N ASN A 5 0.38 -22.82 2.59
CA ASN A 5 -1.03 -22.64 2.23
C ASN A 5 -1.86 -22.23 3.45
N ILE A 6 -1.58 -22.79 4.62
CA ILE A 6 -2.25 -22.39 5.87
C ILE A 6 -1.91 -20.92 6.19
N ALA A 7 -0.63 -20.58 6.15
CA ALA A 7 -0.17 -19.21 6.38
C ALA A 7 -0.79 -18.22 5.36
N PHE A 8 -0.89 -18.61 4.09
CA PHE A 8 -1.54 -17.79 3.05
C PHE A 8 -3.00 -17.49 3.40
N TRP A 9 -3.80 -18.50 3.76
CA TRP A 9 -5.22 -18.32 4.07
C TRP A 9 -5.42 -17.45 5.31
N VAL A 10 -4.62 -17.69 6.37
CA VAL A 10 -4.69 -16.90 7.60
C VAL A 10 -4.33 -15.43 7.34
N LEU A 11 -3.22 -15.18 6.65
CA LEU A 11 -2.77 -13.82 6.35
C LEU A 11 -3.73 -13.09 5.41
N SER A 12 -4.25 -13.77 4.38
CA SER A 12 -5.23 -13.20 3.46
C SER A 12 -6.52 -12.83 4.19
N PHE A 13 -6.99 -13.69 5.09
CA PHE A 13 -8.18 -13.43 5.89
C PHE A 13 -8.00 -12.20 6.80
N ILE A 14 -6.87 -12.10 7.50
CA ILE A 14 -6.52 -10.94 8.33
C ILE A 14 -6.44 -9.67 7.47
N ALA A 15 -5.82 -9.74 6.29
CA ALA A 15 -5.66 -8.60 5.39
C ALA A 15 -7.02 -8.04 4.94
N VAL A 16 -7.95 -8.91 4.54
CA VAL A 16 -9.29 -8.52 4.06
C VAL A 16 -10.16 -7.97 5.19
N ILE A 17 -10.21 -8.64 6.35
CA ILE A 17 -11.01 -8.16 7.48
C ILE A 17 -10.49 -6.81 7.98
N SER A 18 -9.16 -6.67 8.06
CA SER A 18 -8.56 -5.41 8.47
C SER A 18 -8.84 -4.30 7.43
N ALA A 19 -8.84 -4.61 6.13
CA ALA A 19 -9.14 -3.63 5.09
C ALA A 19 -10.60 -3.15 5.16
N ILE A 20 -11.52 -4.06 5.46
CA ILE A 20 -12.92 -3.75 5.77
C ILE A 20 -12.97 -2.82 7.00
N GLY A 21 -12.27 -3.18 8.08
CA GLY A 21 -12.20 -2.38 9.31
C GLY A 21 -11.80 -0.92 9.09
N VAL A 22 -10.83 -0.64 8.20
CA VAL A 22 -10.41 0.73 7.84
C VAL A 22 -11.59 1.61 7.42
N VAL A 23 -12.55 1.06 6.67
CA VAL A 23 -13.69 1.81 6.11
C VAL A 23 -14.82 1.95 7.13
N PHE A 24 -15.05 0.92 7.96
CA PHE A 24 -16.19 0.89 8.89
C PHE A 24 -15.89 1.57 10.23
N PHE A 25 -14.63 1.68 10.65
CA PHE A 25 -14.29 2.34 11.91
C PHE A 25 -14.45 3.85 11.83
N LYS A 26 -15.32 4.39 12.69
CA LYS A 26 -15.55 5.84 12.82
C LYS A 26 -14.40 6.56 13.53
N ASN A 27 -13.70 5.85 14.42
CA ASN A 27 -12.58 6.39 15.16
C ASN A 27 -11.30 6.27 14.32
N ILE A 28 -10.63 7.39 14.08
CA ILE A 28 -9.43 7.48 13.23
C ILE A 28 -8.32 6.54 13.72
N VAL A 29 -8.10 6.44 15.03
CA VAL A 29 -7.07 5.56 15.61
C VAL A 29 -7.37 4.10 15.28
N HIS A 30 -8.64 3.68 15.37
CA HIS A 30 -9.04 2.31 15.06
C HIS A 30 -8.92 2.02 13.56
N ALA A 31 -9.33 2.96 12.71
CA ALA A 31 -9.16 2.84 11.26
C ALA A 31 -7.69 2.68 10.87
N VAL A 32 -6.80 3.47 11.48
CA VAL A 32 -5.35 3.37 11.29
C VAL A 32 -4.79 2.03 11.75
N LEU A 33 -5.13 1.58 12.97
CA LEU A 33 -4.63 0.29 13.47
C LEU A 33 -5.07 -0.86 12.56
N SER A 34 -6.29 -0.78 12.02
CA SER A 34 -6.80 -1.70 11.01
C SER A 34 -5.98 -1.62 9.72
N LEU A 35 -5.61 -0.42 9.27
CA LEU A 35 -4.76 -0.25 8.09
C LEU A 35 -3.38 -0.86 8.28
N ILE A 36 -2.74 -0.62 9.43
CA ILE A 36 -1.43 -1.20 9.77
C ILE A 36 -1.51 -2.73 9.78
N SER A 37 -2.58 -3.29 10.36
CA SER A 37 -2.83 -4.74 10.35
C SER A 37 -2.91 -5.31 8.92
N THR A 38 -3.62 -4.65 8.00
CA THR A 38 -3.65 -5.03 6.58
C THR A 38 -2.25 -5.00 5.95
N LEU A 39 -1.47 -3.92 6.17
CA LEU A 39 -0.15 -3.78 5.55
C LEU A 39 0.84 -4.83 6.06
N ILE A 40 0.80 -5.16 7.35
CA ILE A 40 1.61 -6.23 7.93
C ILE A 40 1.18 -7.59 7.36
N ALA A 41 -0.12 -7.85 7.24
CA ALA A 41 -0.61 -9.09 6.65
C ALA A 41 -0.19 -9.24 5.17
N ILE A 42 -0.24 -8.16 4.39
CA ILE A 42 0.28 -8.13 3.01
C ILE A 42 1.79 -8.38 2.96
N SER A 43 2.57 -7.80 3.87
CA SER A 43 4.00 -8.12 3.97
C SER A 43 4.23 -9.60 4.26
N GLY A 44 3.42 -10.20 5.15
CA GLY A 44 3.45 -11.63 5.42
C GLY A 44 3.17 -12.47 4.17
N LEU A 45 2.23 -12.03 3.32
CA LEU A 45 1.96 -12.68 2.03
C LEU A 45 3.17 -12.59 1.10
N PHE A 46 3.88 -11.46 1.06
CA PHE A 46 5.12 -11.34 0.28
C PHE A 46 6.22 -12.27 0.78
N PHE A 47 6.40 -12.41 2.10
CA PHE A 47 7.35 -13.38 2.65
C PHE A 47 6.95 -14.82 2.33
N ASN A 48 5.66 -15.14 2.31
CA ASN A 48 5.17 -16.47 1.98
C ASN A 48 5.51 -16.88 0.53
N ILE A 49 5.48 -15.93 -0.41
CA ILE A 49 5.85 -16.18 -1.82
C ILE A 49 7.36 -16.03 -2.11
N GLY A 50 8.20 -15.80 -1.09
CA GLY A 50 9.65 -15.63 -1.24
C GLY A 50 10.09 -14.25 -1.77
N ALA A 51 9.24 -13.23 -1.66
CA ALA A 51 9.53 -11.86 -2.08
C ALA A 51 10.04 -11.01 -0.90
N ASP A 52 11.19 -11.38 -0.33
CA ASP A 52 11.71 -10.82 0.92
C ASP A 52 11.98 -9.32 0.85
N LEU A 53 12.58 -8.83 -0.24
CA LEU A 53 12.82 -7.41 -0.43
C LEU A 53 11.51 -6.61 -0.44
N ILE A 54 10.51 -7.07 -1.18
CA ILE A 54 9.23 -6.37 -1.32
C ILE A 54 8.46 -6.39 0.01
N GLY A 55 8.45 -7.52 0.72
CA GLY A 55 7.88 -7.61 2.06
C GLY A 55 8.56 -6.65 3.04
N ALA A 56 9.89 -6.61 3.06
CA ALA A 56 10.63 -5.68 3.92
C ALA A 56 10.33 -4.21 3.59
N LEU A 57 10.28 -3.84 2.30
CA LEU A 57 9.90 -2.51 1.85
C LEU A 57 8.44 -2.17 2.22
N GLN A 58 7.53 -3.14 2.18
CA GLN A 58 6.14 -2.97 2.60
C GLN A 58 6.04 -2.54 4.06
N ILE A 59 6.83 -3.17 4.94
CA ILE A 59 6.88 -2.80 6.37
C ILE A 59 7.53 -1.42 6.54
N LEU A 60 8.73 -1.24 5.98
CA LEU A 60 9.55 -0.05 6.22
C LEU A 60 8.89 1.23 5.68
N ILE A 61 8.40 1.18 4.45
CA ILE A 61 7.87 2.37 3.75
C ILE A 61 6.39 2.56 4.09
N TYR A 62 5.55 1.55 3.90
CA TYR A 62 4.10 1.74 4.04
C TYR A 62 3.65 1.65 5.49
N ALA A 63 3.98 0.58 6.20
CA ALA A 63 3.47 0.38 7.56
C ALA A 63 4.10 1.36 8.58
N VAL A 64 5.40 1.61 8.46
CA VAL A 64 6.13 2.49 9.38
C VAL A 64 6.16 3.92 8.86
N ALA A 65 6.87 4.22 7.77
CA ALA A 65 7.13 5.62 7.39
C ALA A 65 5.86 6.40 6.99
N ILE A 66 5.10 5.89 6.01
CA ILE A 66 3.96 6.62 5.44
C ILE A 66 2.80 6.65 6.44
N VAL A 67 2.37 5.49 6.95
CA VAL A 67 1.19 5.44 7.81
C VAL A 67 1.44 6.14 9.15
N VAL A 68 2.58 5.94 9.82
CA VAL A 68 2.85 6.65 11.10
C VAL A 68 2.93 8.15 10.88
N PHE A 69 3.56 8.62 9.80
CA PHE A 69 3.54 10.04 9.45
C PHE A 69 2.11 10.56 9.26
N TYR A 70 1.28 9.82 8.54
CA TYR A 70 -0.12 10.19 8.32
C TYR A 70 -0.93 10.24 9.62
N VAL A 71 -0.66 9.33 10.55
CA VAL A 71 -1.28 9.30 11.88
C VAL A 71 -0.93 10.54 12.68
N LEU A 72 0.35 10.94 12.69
CA LEU A 72 0.78 12.15 13.37
C LEU A 72 0.10 13.39 12.80
N VAL A 73 -0.01 13.49 11.48
CA VAL A 73 -0.70 14.60 10.80
C VAL A 73 -2.19 14.61 11.14
N ILE A 74 -2.91 13.51 10.90
CA ILE A 74 -4.37 13.48 11.08
C ILE A 74 -4.79 13.60 12.55
N SER A 75 -3.94 13.15 13.48
CA SER A 75 -4.18 13.31 14.92
C SER A 75 -3.94 14.74 15.42
N THR A 76 -3.15 15.53 14.69
CA THR A 76 -2.87 16.93 15.05
C THR A 76 -3.94 17.87 14.48
N VAL A 77 -4.56 17.51 13.36
CA VAL A 77 -5.62 18.32 12.72
C VAL A 77 -6.92 18.15 13.51
N PRO A 78 -7.59 19.26 13.93
CA PRO A 78 -8.87 19.18 14.61
C PRO A 78 -9.93 18.53 13.72
N GLU A 79 -10.85 17.75 14.33
CA GLU A 79 -11.90 17.01 13.62
C GLU A 79 -12.64 17.90 12.62
N PHE A 80 -12.38 17.70 11.33
CA PHE A 80 -13.19 18.27 10.27
C PHE A 80 -14.52 17.51 10.27
N LYS A 81 -15.57 18.10 10.87
CA LYS A 81 -16.96 17.65 10.66
C LYS A 81 -17.36 18.00 9.22
N GLY A 82 -16.93 17.16 8.29
CA GLY A 82 -17.32 17.24 6.89
C GLY A 82 -18.84 17.22 6.78
N LYS A 83 -19.38 18.00 5.82
CA LYS A 83 -20.81 17.92 5.47
C LYS A 83 -21.15 16.47 5.18
N SER A 84 -22.22 15.96 5.79
CA SER A 84 -22.75 14.63 5.52
C SER A 84 -22.89 14.45 4.02
N VAL A 85 -22.28 13.38 3.47
CA VAL A 85 -22.40 13.04 2.05
C VAL A 85 -23.89 12.93 1.74
N ASP A 86 -24.33 13.72 0.77
CA ASP A 86 -25.72 13.74 0.32
C ASP A 86 -26.14 12.32 -0.06
N GLY A 87 -27.26 11.82 0.46
CA GLY A 87 -27.67 10.40 0.31
C GLY A 87 -27.83 9.93 -1.14
N LYS A 88 -27.96 10.88 -2.08
CA LYS A 88 -27.98 10.62 -3.52
C LYS A 88 -26.66 10.05 -4.06
N TYR A 89 -25.52 10.50 -3.54
CA TYR A 89 -24.20 10.01 -3.98
C TYR A 89 -23.89 8.62 -3.42
N THR A 90 -24.40 8.29 -2.22
CA THR A 90 -24.29 6.95 -1.64
C THR A 90 -25.06 5.90 -2.43
N LEU A 91 -26.20 6.27 -3.03
CA LEU A 91 -26.99 5.36 -3.85
C LEU A 91 -26.33 5.06 -5.21
N LEU A 92 -25.55 6.02 -5.74
CA LEU A 92 -24.82 5.86 -7.00
C LEU A 92 -23.44 5.21 -6.81
N SER A 93 -22.80 5.39 -5.65
CA SER A 93 -21.50 4.78 -5.35
C SER A 93 -21.59 3.26 -5.16
N LEU A 94 -22.70 2.75 -4.65
CA LEU A 94 -22.91 1.31 -4.41
C LEU A 94 -22.89 0.46 -5.70
N PRO A 95 -23.69 0.76 -6.75
CA PRO A 95 -23.64 -0.01 -7.99
C PRO A 95 -22.30 0.14 -8.71
N PHE A 96 -21.67 1.32 -8.64
CA PHE A 96 -20.36 1.54 -9.25
C PHE A 96 -19.26 0.74 -8.55
N GLY A 97 -19.23 0.75 -7.21
CA GLY A 97 -18.30 -0.06 -6.42
C GLY A 97 -18.50 -1.56 -6.65
N PHE A 98 -19.75 -2.01 -6.78
CA PHE A 98 -20.04 -3.40 -7.10
C PHE A 98 -19.59 -3.79 -8.52
N LEU A 99 -19.78 -2.90 -9.50
CA LEU A 99 -19.34 -3.13 -10.88
C LEU A 99 -17.81 -3.23 -10.95
N LEU A 100 -17.08 -2.34 -10.26
CA LEU A 100 -15.61 -2.42 -10.16
C LEU A 100 -15.16 -3.70 -9.45
N PHE A 101 -15.86 -4.13 -8.39
CA PHE A 101 -15.55 -5.39 -7.72
C PHE A 101 -15.74 -6.59 -8.66
N LEU A 102 -16.82 -6.62 -9.44
CA LEU A 102 -17.07 -7.66 -10.44
C LEU A 102 -16.01 -7.66 -11.54
N GLU A 103 -15.58 -6.49 -12.00
CA GLU A 103 -14.51 -6.36 -12.99
C GLU A 103 -13.18 -6.89 -12.44
N LEU A 104 -12.79 -6.49 -11.23
CA LEU A 104 -11.60 -6.99 -10.55
C LEU A 104 -11.67 -8.51 -10.32
N ALA A 105 -12.83 -9.03 -9.92
CA ALA A 105 -13.05 -10.46 -9.75
C ALA A 105 -12.93 -11.21 -11.10
N TYR A 106 -13.54 -10.68 -12.16
CA TYR A 106 -13.45 -11.24 -13.50
C TYR A 106 -12.01 -11.27 -14.01
N VAL A 107 -11.27 -10.17 -13.89
CA VAL A 107 -9.86 -10.09 -14.28
C VAL A 107 -9.00 -11.02 -13.43
N SER A 108 -9.28 -11.14 -12.13
CA SER A 108 -8.54 -12.04 -11.25
C SER A 108 -8.75 -13.51 -11.63
N VAL A 109 -9.99 -13.91 -11.91
CA VAL A 109 -10.32 -15.28 -12.32
C VAL A 109 -9.79 -15.57 -13.73
N TYR A 110 -10.08 -14.71 -14.71
CA TYR A 110 -9.60 -14.86 -16.09
C TYR A 110 -8.07 -14.82 -16.16
N GLY A 111 -7.45 -13.91 -15.41
CA GLY A 111 -6.00 -13.79 -15.27
C GLY A 111 -5.39 -15.03 -14.61
N ALA A 112 -6.02 -15.60 -13.58
CA ALA A 112 -5.58 -16.87 -12.99
C ALA A 112 -5.67 -18.03 -13.99
N PHE A 113 -6.73 -18.10 -14.80
CA PHE A 113 -6.88 -19.13 -15.83
C PHE A 113 -5.90 -18.98 -17.00
N LYS A 114 -5.56 -17.75 -17.40
CA LYS A 114 -4.53 -17.48 -18.44
C LYS A 114 -3.10 -17.66 -17.92
N SER A 115 -2.84 -17.32 -16.66
CA SER A 115 -1.54 -17.46 -15.99
C SER A 115 -1.17 -18.91 -15.65
N ALA A 116 -2.02 -19.90 -15.96
CA ALA A 116 -1.70 -21.32 -15.81
C ALA A 116 -0.57 -21.82 -16.74
N THR A 117 -0.02 -20.97 -17.61
CA THR A 117 1.11 -21.29 -18.48
C THR A 117 2.42 -20.66 -17.99
N GLY A 118 2.97 -21.25 -16.92
CA GLY A 118 4.33 -20.97 -16.47
C GLY A 118 4.46 -20.97 -14.97
N ALA A 119 4.67 -22.14 -14.37
CA ALA A 119 5.26 -22.19 -13.04
C ALA A 119 6.59 -21.41 -13.13
N PHE A 120 6.66 -20.22 -12.51
CA PHE A 120 7.94 -19.54 -12.36
C PHE A 120 8.89 -20.53 -11.69
N SER A 121 9.98 -20.87 -12.38
CA SER A 121 10.99 -21.76 -11.80
C SER A 121 11.40 -21.19 -10.44
N PRO A 122 11.55 -22.00 -9.39
CA PRO A 122 11.99 -21.53 -8.07
C PRO A 122 13.24 -20.64 -8.15
N ASN A 123 14.11 -20.88 -9.14
CA ASN A 123 15.30 -20.07 -9.42
C ASN A 123 14.98 -18.63 -9.88
N ILE A 124 13.88 -18.39 -10.60
CA ILE A 124 13.46 -17.05 -11.03
C ILE A 124 12.86 -16.27 -9.84
N ILE A 125 12.09 -16.95 -8.98
CA ILE A 125 11.51 -16.33 -7.77
C ILE A 125 12.63 -15.90 -6.82
N GLN A 126 13.66 -16.73 -6.65
CA GLN A 126 14.86 -16.37 -5.88
C GLN A 126 15.62 -15.17 -6.46
N GLN A 127 15.55 -14.93 -7.77
CA GLN A 127 16.14 -13.73 -8.38
C GLN A 127 15.30 -12.47 -8.13
N ILE A 128 13.98 -12.56 -8.08
CA ILE A 128 13.07 -11.42 -7.84
C ILE A 128 13.14 -10.95 -6.38
N GLY A 129 13.29 -11.88 -5.42
CA GLY A 129 13.49 -11.56 -4.01
C GLY A 129 14.90 -11.06 -3.66
N ASN A 130 15.87 -11.15 -4.59
CA ASN A 130 17.27 -10.84 -4.33
C ASN A 130 17.57 -9.33 -4.46
N PRO A 131 18.00 -8.65 -3.39
CA PRO A 131 18.34 -7.22 -3.43
C PRO A 131 19.40 -6.88 -4.48
N LYS A 132 20.38 -7.77 -4.71
CA LYS A 132 21.44 -7.57 -5.70
C LYS A 132 20.89 -7.58 -7.13
N ALA A 133 19.94 -8.46 -7.42
CA ALA A 133 19.33 -8.54 -8.75
C ALA A 133 18.51 -7.27 -9.04
N VAL A 134 17.73 -6.81 -8.07
CA VAL A 134 16.95 -5.56 -8.19
C VAL A 134 17.87 -4.36 -8.36
N ALA A 135 18.92 -4.24 -7.54
CA ALA A 135 19.90 -3.16 -7.69
C ALA A 135 20.57 -3.17 -9.07
N THR A 136 20.97 -4.35 -9.55
CA THR A 136 21.58 -4.48 -10.89
C THR A 136 20.61 -4.01 -11.97
N MET A 137 19.33 -4.36 -11.90
CA MET A 137 18.34 -3.89 -12.87
C MET A 137 18.10 -2.37 -12.78
N LEU A 138 18.07 -1.80 -11.57
CA LEU A 138 17.91 -0.36 -11.36
C LEU A 138 19.08 0.44 -11.95
N PHE A 139 20.32 -0.02 -11.79
CA PHE A 139 21.50 0.68 -12.29
C PHE A 139 21.89 0.35 -13.73
N THR A 140 21.17 -0.55 -14.41
CA THR A 140 21.43 -0.90 -15.81
C THR A 140 20.23 -0.59 -16.70
N LYS A 141 19.17 -1.38 -16.59
CA LYS A 141 17.98 -1.30 -17.46
C LYS A 141 17.05 -0.15 -17.07
N TYR A 142 16.90 0.10 -15.77
CA TYR A 142 15.97 1.10 -15.23
C TYR A 142 16.69 2.34 -14.68
N LEU A 143 17.89 2.64 -15.21
CA LEU A 143 18.70 3.77 -14.76
C LEU A 143 17.95 5.10 -14.91
N PHE A 144 17.26 5.29 -16.03
CA PHE A 144 16.53 6.54 -16.28
C PHE A 144 15.34 6.73 -15.31
N PRO A 145 14.41 5.77 -15.12
CA PRO A 145 13.38 5.86 -14.07
C PRO A 145 13.94 6.05 -12.65
N PHE A 146 15.08 5.44 -12.34
CA PHE A 146 15.75 5.60 -11.05
C PHE A 146 16.20 7.05 -10.83
N GLU A 147 16.81 7.67 -11.84
CA GLU A 147 17.22 9.08 -11.79
C GLU A 147 16.01 10.03 -11.69
N VAL A 148 14.93 9.74 -12.42
CA VAL A 148 13.69 10.52 -12.29
C VAL A 148 13.11 10.41 -10.87
N ALA A 149 13.13 9.23 -10.27
CA ALA A 149 12.66 9.04 -8.89
C ALA A 149 13.52 9.81 -7.87
N SER A 150 14.85 9.88 -8.05
CA SER A 150 15.74 10.64 -7.17
C SER A 150 15.41 12.15 -7.22
N LEU A 151 15.15 12.68 -8.42
CA LEU A 151 14.74 14.06 -8.61
C LEU A 151 13.35 14.34 -8.02
N ILE A 152 12.39 13.42 -8.15
CA ILE A 152 11.08 13.55 -7.50
C ILE A 152 11.23 13.64 -5.97
N LEU A 153 12.08 12.80 -5.37
CA LEU A 153 12.35 12.86 -3.93
C LEU A 153 13.02 14.17 -3.51
N LEU A 154 13.95 14.68 -4.32
CA LEU A 154 14.59 15.98 -4.09
C LEU A 154 13.55 17.12 -4.11
N VAL A 155 12.71 17.16 -5.14
CA VAL A 155 11.66 18.18 -5.27
C VAL A 155 10.63 18.07 -4.15
N ALA A 156 10.23 16.85 -3.77
CA ALA A 156 9.31 16.61 -2.66
C ALA A 156 9.89 17.13 -1.33
N MET A 157 11.18 16.89 -1.08
CA MET A 157 11.88 17.38 0.12
C MET A 157 11.92 18.91 0.17
N ILE A 158 12.33 19.56 -0.93
CA ILE A 158 12.37 21.02 -1.05
C ILE A 158 10.97 21.60 -0.84
N GLY A 159 9.95 21.01 -1.49
CA GLY A 159 8.56 21.41 -1.35
C GLY A 159 8.04 21.29 0.09
N ALA A 160 8.34 20.18 0.76
CA ALA A 160 7.98 19.99 2.17
C ALA A 160 8.65 21.03 3.09
N ILE A 161 9.92 21.37 2.87
CA ILE A 161 10.65 22.38 3.65
C ILE A 161 10.04 23.77 3.46
N ILE A 162 9.77 24.17 2.20
CA ILE A 162 9.20 25.49 1.90
C ILE A 162 7.80 25.62 2.52
N LEU A 163 6.96 24.60 2.37
CA LEU A 163 5.60 24.60 2.95
C LEU A 163 5.59 24.53 4.49
N GLY A 164 6.58 23.85 5.09
CA GLY A 164 6.70 23.71 6.54
C GLY A 164 7.32 24.94 7.22
N ARG A 165 7.95 25.85 6.46
CA ARG A 165 8.58 27.05 7.01
C ARG A 165 7.51 28.06 7.43
N LYS A 166 7.44 28.38 8.72
CA LYS A 166 6.63 29.50 9.20
C LYS A 166 7.30 30.82 8.81
N GLU A 167 6.56 31.70 8.18
CA GLU A 167 6.98 33.09 7.97
C GLU A 167 7.03 33.77 9.33
N GLN A 168 8.22 34.21 9.75
CA GLN A 168 8.32 35.18 10.83
C GLN A 168 7.89 36.52 10.24
N VAL A 169 6.63 36.88 10.45
CA VAL A 169 6.19 38.26 10.23
C VAL A 169 6.86 39.07 11.33
N GLU A 170 7.95 39.77 10.99
CA GLU A 170 8.47 40.85 11.82
C GLU A 170 7.39 41.94 11.83
N GLU A 171 6.66 42.04 12.95
CA GLU A 171 5.82 43.20 13.24
C GLU A 171 6.75 44.38 13.55
N GLU A 172 6.83 45.34 12.62
CA GLU A 172 7.42 46.67 12.83
C GLU A 172 6.53 47.55 13.74
#